data_AF-A0A0B8T3S8-F1
#
_entry.id   AF-A0A0B8T3S8-F1
#
_cell.length_a   1.000
_cell.length_b   1.000
_cell.length_c   1.000
_cell.angle_alpha   90.00
_cell.angle_beta   90.00
_cell.angle_gamma   90.00
#
_symmetry.space_group_name_H-M   'P 1'
#
loop_
_entity.id
_entity.type
_entity.pdbx_description
1 polymer ?
#
loop_
_entity_poly.entity_id
_entity_poly.type
_entity_poly.pdbx_seq_one_letter_code
_entity_poly.pdbx_strand_id
1 'polypeptide(L)'
;MKLEYKILWLDDKMDVIIEGEYQRDMERHLVDEGFTPHITIVKTEADFFDHLNDSYDLIMTDYHLNETDAAARDGDKIIGEVRARSILTEIMFYSAQGEVTDTVKMDRITFVDTRKIVGGDHYEKLTLKAIELIDLTIRKFQHIVSMRGMIMNETSSLDIQMIDIISMAMSNENIKNEVLSDGIFDEINDHLASKTKFIESCKKANNFHKLTKDNYLFSSDFKIRTLSNLLQFIGVENFSQSYKDEIIAIRNKFAHAVLLQDEETGREYFKHGDTGLTFDEELCKKIRKDIMRYKKNFVDLIPHVKSDS
;
A
#
# COMPACT_ATOMS: atom_id res chain seq x y z
N MET A 1 -1.66 0.37 -3.66
CA MET A 1 -0.25 0.26 -3.23
C MET A 1 0.59 0.88 -4.32
N LYS A 2 1.71 1.54 -4.01
CA LYS A 2 2.62 1.96 -5.08
C LYS A 2 3.35 0.71 -5.55
N LEU A 3 2.81 0.06 -6.59
CA LEU A 3 3.54 -0.94 -7.37
C LEU A 3 4.72 -0.30 -8.10
N GLU A 4 4.73 1.02 -8.20
CA GLU A 4 5.87 1.80 -8.66
C GLU A 4 6.88 2.02 -7.53
N TYR A 5 8.17 1.86 -7.84
CA TYR A 5 9.27 2.28 -6.98
C TYR A 5 10.04 3.40 -7.67
N LYS A 6 10.06 4.60 -7.09
CA LYS A 6 10.63 5.81 -7.71
C LYS A 6 12.00 6.13 -7.13
N ILE A 7 13.00 6.25 -8.00
CA ILE A 7 14.37 6.66 -7.64
C ILE A 7 14.70 7.97 -8.36
N LEU A 8 15.21 8.96 -7.63
CA LEU A 8 15.79 10.18 -8.20
C LEU A 8 17.31 10.13 -8.01
N TRP A 9 18.06 10.19 -9.10
CA TRP A 9 19.51 10.01 -9.10
C TRP A 9 20.22 11.23 -9.70
N LEU A 10 20.90 12.02 -8.86
CA LEU A 10 21.73 13.16 -9.26
C LEU A 10 23.21 12.76 -9.38
N ASP A 11 23.75 12.83 -10.60
CA ASP A 11 25.17 12.55 -10.88
C ASP A 11 25.63 13.31 -12.14
N ASP A 12 26.75 14.02 -12.03
CA ASP A 12 27.31 14.82 -13.13
C ASP A 12 27.78 13.96 -14.32
N LYS A 13 28.04 12.67 -14.08
CA LYS A 13 28.44 11.65 -15.07
C LYS A 13 27.28 10.73 -15.44
N MET A 14 26.06 11.25 -15.54
CA MET A 14 24.89 10.51 -16.07
C MET A 14 25.18 9.74 -17.36
N ASP A 15 26.02 10.25 -18.27
CA ASP A 15 26.36 9.53 -19.51
C ASP A 15 27.08 8.20 -19.21
N VAL A 16 27.98 8.18 -18.23
CA VAL A 16 28.68 6.97 -17.77
C VAL A 16 27.69 5.99 -17.15
N ILE A 17 26.71 6.50 -16.39
CA ILE A 17 25.70 5.67 -15.75
C ILE A 17 24.84 4.96 -16.79
N ILE A 18 24.37 5.71 -17.79
CA ILE A 18 23.50 5.20 -18.86
C ILE A 18 24.27 4.24 -19.77
N GLU A 19 25.50 4.59 -20.18
CA GLU A 19 26.32 3.75 -21.06
C GLU A 19 26.77 2.45 -20.37
N GLY A 20 27.08 2.50 -19.07
CA GLY A 20 27.42 1.34 -18.26
C GLY A 20 26.19 0.53 -17.81
N GLU A 21 24.99 0.99 -18.14
CA GLU A 21 23.71 0.33 -17.83
C GLU A 21 23.47 0.04 -16.34
N TYR A 22 24.13 0.77 -15.42
CA TYR A 22 24.07 0.48 -13.99
C TYR A 22 22.66 0.63 -13.39
N GLN A 23 21.80 1.45 -14.02
CA GLN A 23 20.39 1.55 -13.66
C GLN A 23 19.61 0.24 -13.93
N ARG A 24 20.03 -0.56 -14.93
CA ARG A 24 19.30 -1.77 -15.35
C ARG A 24 19.35 -2.87 -14.30
N ASP A 25 20.42 -2.94 -13.53
CA ASP A 25 20.53 -3.91 -12.45
C ASP A 25 19.53 -3.60 -11.33
N MET A 26 19.34 -2.31 -10.99
CA MET A 26 18.29 -1.89 -10.06
C MET A 26 16.89 -2.12 -10.64
N GLU A 27 16.66 -1.81 -11.92
CA GLU A 27 15.39 -2.06 -12.60
C GLU A 27 15.05 -3.56 -12.60
N ARG A 28 16.01 -4.42 -12.95
CA ARG A 28 15.84 -5.87 -12.96
C ARG A 28 15.52 -6.39 -11.56
N HIS A 29 16.27 -5.96 -10.55
CA HIS A 29 16.01 -6.35 -9.16
C HIS A 29 14.59 -5.95 -8.72
N LEU A 30 14.17 -4.72 -9.02
CA LEU A 30 12.81 -4.24 -8.71
C LEU A 30 11.73 -5.05 -9.45
N VAL A 31 11.94 -5.39 -10.72
CA VAL A 31 11.02 -6.23 -11.51
C VAL A 31 10.96 -7.65 -10.95
N ASP A 32 12.10 -8.24 -10.58
CA ASP A 32 12.18 -9.57 -9.98
C ASP A 32 11.45 -9.61 -8.62
N GLU A 33 11.47 -8.51 -7.87
CA GLU A 33 10.70 -8.31 -6.63
C GLU A 33 9.23 -7.88 -6.86
N GLY A 34 8.80 -7.75 -8.12
CA GLY A 34 7.40 -7.48 -8.50
C GLY A 34 6.98 -6.01 -8.50
N PHE A 35 7.93 -5.08 -8.58
CA PHE A 35 7.70 -3.64 -8.70
C PHE A 35 7.88 -3.14 -10.15
N THR A 36 7.25 -2.01 -10.46
CA THR A 36 7.46 -1.22 -11.67
C THR A 36 8.52 -0.15 -11.37
N PRO A 37 9.75 -0.26 -11.89
CA PRO A 37 10.81 0.69 -11.57
C PRO A 37 10.64 2.00 -12.34
N HIS A 38 10.84 3.14 -11.65
CA HIS A 38 10.86 4.48 -12.24
C HIS A 38 12.10 5.24 -11.76
N ILE A 39 13.19 5.14 -12.53
CA ILE A 39 14.47 5.77 -12.20
C ILE A 39 14.64 7.04 -13.03
N THR A 40 14.67 8.19 -12.37
CA THR A 40 14.92 9.50 -12.99
C THR A 40 16.37 9.89 -12.72
N ILE A 41 17.21 9.94 -13.74
CA ILE A 41 18.61 10.35 -13.62
C ILE A 41 18.76 11.77 -14.13
N VAL A 42 19.41 12.63 -13.36
CA VAL A 42 19.61 14.06 -13.64
C VAL A 42 21.07 14.45 -13.47
N LYS A 43 21.54 15.39 -14.29
CA LYS A 43 22.94 15.86 -14.27
C LYS A 43 23.17 17.05 -13.35
N THR A 44 22.15 17.92 -13.23
CA THR A 44 22.31 19.24 -12.61
C THR A 44 21.45 19.41 -11.37
N GLU A 45 21.87 20.30 -10.47
CA GLU A 45 21.10 20.68 -9.27
C GLU A 45 19.73 21.26 -9.65
N ALA A 46 19.67 22.05 -10.73
CA ALA A 46 18.42 22.64 -11.21
C ALA A 46 17.42 21.54 -11.64
N ASP A 47 17.85 20.61 -12.48
CA ASP A 47 17.01 19.49 -12.93
C ASP A 47 16.56 18.62 -11.76
N PHE A 48 17.45 18.41 -10.77
CA PHE A 48 17.11 17.68 -9.55
C PHE A 48 15.97 18.34 -8.79
N PHE A 49 16.04 19.65 -8.54
CA PHE A 49 15.01 20.36 -7.79
C PHE A 49 13.71 20.57 -8.56
N ASP A 50 13.75 20.56 -9.90
CA ASP A 50 12.55 20.58 -10.76
C ASP A 50 11.76 19.26 -10.67
N HIS A 51 12.45 18.13 -10.50
CA HIS A 51 11.81 16.82 -10.33
C HIS A 51 11.47 16.50 -8.88
N LEU A 52 12.21 17.07 -7.92
CA LEU A 52 12.12 16.72 -6.50
C LEU A 52 10.72 16.92 -5.91
N ASN A 53 10.18 15.85 -5.33
CA ASN A 53 8.93 15.84 -4.57
C ASN A 53 8.90 14.67 -3.56
N ASP A 54 7.88 14.64 -2.69
CA ASP A 54 7.72 13.63 -1.64
C ASP A 54 7.35 12.22 -2.13
N SER A 55 7.16 12.02 -3.43
CA SER A 55 6.73 10.73 -3.99
C SER A 55 7.88 9.76 -4.27
N TYR A 56 9.14 10.19 -4.17
CA TYR A 56 10.30 9.31 -4.37
C TYR A 56 10.53 8.39 -3.16
N ASP A 57 10.90 7.15 -3.44
CA ASP A 57 11.18 6.12 -2.43
C ASP A 57 12.66 6.11 -2.01
N LEU A 58 13.55 6.48 -2.95
CA LEU A 58 15.00 6.63 -2.73
C LEU A 58 15.53 7.82 -3.54
N ILE A 59 16.39 8.62 -2.91
CA ILE A 59 17.18 9.65 -3.60
C ILE A 59 18.65 9.22 -3.57
N MET A 60 19.33 9.30 -4.71
CA MET A 60 20.75 9.01 -4.86
C MET A 60 21.46 10.28 -5.32
N THR A 61 22.59 10.63 -4.71
CA THR A 61 23.37 11.80 -5.13
C THR A 61 24.86 11.61 -4.89
N ASP A 62 25.67 12.01 -5.87
CA ASP A 62 27.12 12.11 -5.70
C ASP A 62 27.48 13.26 -4.74
N TYR A 63 28.53 13.06 -3.95
CA TYR A 63 29.06 14.05 -3.03
C TYR A 63 29.77 15.18 -3.78
N HIS A 64 30.53 14.82 -4.82
CA HIS A 64 31.42 15.73 -5.53
C HIS A 64 30.94 16.00 -6.95
N LEU A 65 29.80 16.69 -7.07
CA LEU A 65 29.29 17.18 -8.35
C LEU A 65 30.27 18.22 -8.90
N ASN A 66 31.07 17.87 -9.92
CA ASN A 66 32.03 18.79 -10.52
C ASN A 66 31.33 19.65 -11.58
N GLU A 67 30.52 20.62 -11.14
CA GLU A 67 30.07 21.65 -12.07
C GLU A 67 31.10 22.76 -12.19
N THR A 68 31.40 23.14 -13.43
CA THR A 68 32.40 24.15 -13.83
C THR A 68 31.99 25.59 -13.50
N ASP A 69 30.87 25.78 -12.80
CA ASP A 69 30.32 27.09 -12.45
C ASP A 69 30.73 27.54 -11.04
N ALA A 70 31.01 28.85 -10.92
CA ALA A 70 31.44 29.51 -9.67
C ALA A 70 30.39 29.50 -8.54
N ALA A 71 29.26 28.81 -8.73
CA ALA A 71 28.16 28.65 -7.79
C ALA A 71 27.94 27.19 -7.35
N ALA A 72 28.78 26.24 -7.79
CA ALA A 72 28.64 24.82 -7.46
C ALA A 72 28.60 24.60 -5.94
N ARG A 73 27.54 23.93 -5.49
CA ARG A 73 27.36 23.49 -4.12
C ARG A 73 27.76 22.03 -4.03
N ASP A 74 28.61 21.68 -3.07
CA ASP A 74 28.84 20.29 -2.70
C ASP A 74 27.48 19.65 -2.32
N GLY A 75 27.33 18.34 -2.53
CA GLY A 75 26.03 17.66 -2.33
C GLY A 75 25.50 17.73 -0.89
N ASP A 76 26.33 18.10 0.08
CA ASP A 76 25.96 18.37 1.47
C ASP A 76 24.94 19.54 1.59
N LYS A 77 25.08 20.58 0.76
CA LYS A 77 24.14 21.71 0.70
C LYS A 77 22.85 21.35 -0.02
N ILE A 78 22.91 20.49 -1.04
CA ILE A 78 21.73 19.98 -1.74
C ILE A 78 20.84 19.22 -0.76
N ILE A 79 21.42 18.36 0.06
CA ILE A 79 20.69 17.62 1.10
C ILE A 79 20.09 18.59 2.13
N GLY A 80 20.83 19.63 2.50
CA GLY A 80 20.33 20.70 3.37
C GLY A 80 19.02 21.32 2.85
N GLU A 81 18.95 21.58 1.55
CA GLU A 81 17.77 22.14 0.91
C GLU A 81 16.63 21.13 0.75
N VAL A 82 16.92 19.86 0.41
CA VAL A 82 15.91 18.78 0.41
C VAL A 82 15.20 18.70 1.77
N ARG A 83 15.98 18.73 2.87
CA ARG A 83 15.43 18.70 4.23
C ARG A 83 14.72 20.00 4.61
N ALA A 84 15.15 21.16 4.11
CA ALA A 84 14.44 22.43 4.30
C ALA A 84 13.04 22.42 3.66
N ARG A 85 12.83 21.64 2.59
CA ARG A 85 11.51 21.38 1.99
C ARG A 85 10.67 20.34 2.75
N SER A 86 11.13 19.89 3.92
CA SER A 86 10.49 18.84 4.75
C SER A 86 10.39 17.46 4.09
N ILE A 87 11.19 17.21 3.05
CA ILE A 87 11.23 15.91 2.37
C ILE A 87 12.10 14.98 3.20
N LEU A 88 11.51 13.92 3.75
CA LEU A 88 12.17 12.95 4.62
C LEU A 88 12.53 11.64 3.90
N THR A 89 12.47 11.59 2.58
CA THR A 89 12.89 10.43 1.77
C THR A 89 14.30 9.99 2.14
N GLU A 90 14.55 8.67 2.08
CA GLU A 90 15.88 8.09 2.31
C GLU A 90 16.84 8.59 1.23
N ILE A 91 17.99 9.13 1.64
CA ILE A 91 19.01 9.63 0.72
C ILE A 91 20.24 8.72 0.81
N MET A 92 20.64 8.12 -0.31
CA MET A 92 21.94 7.48 -0.46
C MET A 92 22.93 8.49 -1.03
N PHE A 93 23.85 8.93 -0.19
CA PHE A 93 24.91 9.84 -0.59
C PHE A 93 26.20 9.07 -0.79
N TYR A 94 26.85 9.23 -1.93
CA TYR A 94 28.03 8.44 -2.25
C TYR A 94 29.20 9.28 -2.74
N SER A 95 30.40 8.72 -2.62
CA SER A 95 31.61 9.37 -3.13
C SER A 95 32.60 8.35 -3.69
N ALA A 96 33.31 8.77 -4.75
CA ALA A 96 34.49 8.11 -5.29
C ALA A 96 35.81 8.77 -4.84
N GLN A 97 35.75 9.95 -4.21
CA GLN A 97 36.91 10.81 -3.90
C GLN A 97 36.81 11.31 -2.45
N GLY A 98 37.77 10.95 -1.58
CA GLY A 98 37.86 11.52 -0.22
C GLY A 98 36.91 10.92 0.84
N GLU A 99 37.28 11.08 2.11
CA GLU A 99 36.39 10.74 3.22
C GLU A 99 35.17 11.65 3.18
N VAL A 100 33.99 11.06 3.00
CA VAL A 100 32.71 11.72 3.27
C VAL A 100 32.75 12.09 4.75
N THR A 101 33.03 13.35 5.04
CA THR A 101 32.99 13.82 6.43
C THR A 101 31.55 13.75 6.90
N ASP A 102 31.30 13.19 8.09
CA ASP A 102 30.01 13.20 8.82
C ASP A 102 29.60 14.64 9.24
N THR A 103 29.88 15.64 8.39
CA THR A 103 29.65 17.05 8.66
C THR A 103 28.17 17.38 8.75
N VAL A 104 27.31 16.55 8.15
CA VAL A 104 25.88 16.72 8.16
C VAL A 104 25.22 15.55 8.88
N LYS A 105 25.05 15.67 10.21
CA LYS A 105 24.17 14.80 11.01
C LYS A 105 22.71 15.07 10.65
N MET A 106 22.30 14.67 9.46
CA MET A 106 20.92 14.77 9.00
C MET A 106 20.26 13.39 9.02
N ASP A 107 18.97 13.40 9.31
CA ASP A 107 18.18 12.18 9.42
C ASP A 107 18.04 11.47 8.06
N ARG A 108 18.01 10.12 8.10
CA ARG A 108 17.70 9.25 6.96
C ARG A 108 18.66 9.42 5.77
N ILE A 109 19.94 9.43 6.08
CA ILE A 109 21.02 9.47 5.10
C ILE A 109 21.88 8.21 5.28
N THR A 110 22.14 7.54 4.18
CA THR A 110 23.12 6.46 4.09
C THR A 110 24.32 6.95 3.29
N PHE A 111 25.49 6.99 3.93
CA PHE A 111 26.75 7.39 3.27
C PHE A 111 27.49 6.17 2.72
N VAL A 112 27.86 6.20 1.44
CA VAL A 112 28.55 5.12 0.74
C VAL A 112 29.91 5.59 0.21
N ASP A 113 30.99 5.13 0.84
CA ASP A 113 32.36 5.31 0.34
C ASP A 113 32.79 4.07 -0.45
N THR A 114 32.71 4.16 -1.77
CA THR A 114 32.99 3.03 -2.69
C THR A 114 34.44 2.58 -2.67
N ARG A 115 35.37 3.41 -2.18
CA ARG A 115 36.79 3.05 -2.04
C ARG A 115 37.02 2.04 -0.92
N LYS A 116 36.12 2.00 0.07
CA LYS A 116 36.16 1.05 1.20
C LYS A 116 35.57 -0.31 0.82
N ILE A 117 34.96 -0.43 -0.36
CA ILE A 117 34.36 -1.67 -0.87
C ILE A 117 35.33 -2.33 -1.86
N VAL A 118 35.61 -3.61 -1.68
CA VAL A 118 36.56 -4.38 -2.50
C VAL A 118 35.88 -4.97 -3.73
N GLY A 119 36.51 -4.86 -4.91
CA GLY A 119 36.07 -5.47 -6.17
C GLY A 119 34.97 -4.67 -6.90
N GLY A 120 34.96 -4.74 -8.23
CA GLY A 120 34.03 -3.99 -9.09
C GLY A 120 34.40 -2.52 -9.29
N ASP A 121 33.76 -1.88 -10.27
CA ASP A 121 33.90 -0.44 -10.50
C ASP A 121 33.06 0.39 -9.50
N HIS A 122 33.17 1.72 -9.59
CA HIS A 122 32.48 2.64 -8.70
C HIS A 122 30.96 2.43 -8.72
N TYR A 123 30.35 2.42 -9.91
CA TYR A 123 28.90 2.39 -10.08
C TYR A 123 28.34 0.99 -9.83
N GLU A 124 29.07 -0.09 -10.11
CA GLU A 124 28.68 -1.45 -9.70
C GLU A 124 28.49 -1.53 -8.17
N LYS A 125 29.44 -0.97 -7.41
CA LYS A 125 29.37 -0.95 -5.94
C LYS A 125 28.22 -0.10 -5.43
N LEU A 126 27.90 1.02 -6.11
CA LEU A 126 26.76 1.87 -5.77
C LEU A 126 25.45 1.14 -6.00
N THR A 127 25.30 0.48 -7.15
CA THR A 127 24.10 -0.28 -7.47
C THR A 127 23.85 -1.37 -6.43
N LEU A 128 24.88 -2.11 -6.01
CA LEU A 128 24.73 -3.10 -4.93
C LEU A 128 24.24 -2.48 -3.62
N LYS A 129 24.73 -1.28 -3.25
CA LYS A 129 24.28 -0.58 -2.04
C LYS A 129 22.90 0.02 -2.17
N ALA A 130 22.52 0.51 -3.34
CA ALA A 130 21.16 0.94 -3.62
C ALA A 130 20.18 -0.24 -3.48
N ILE A 131 20.54 -1.42 -4.01
CA ILE A 131 19.75 -2.65 -3.86
C ILE A 131 19.55 -3.01 -2.38
N GLU A 132 20.57 -2.90 -1.52
CA GLU A 132 20.42 -3.14 -0.08
C GLU A 132 19.39 -2.20 0.59
N LEU A 133 19.33 -0.92 0.17
CA LEU A 133 18.36 0.07 0.66
C LEU A 133 16.95 -0.17 0.09
N ILE A 134 16.86 -0.57 -1.18
CA ILE A 134 15.63 -1.00 -1.82
C ILE A 134 15.04 -2.18 -1.05
N ASP A 135 15.83 -3.21 -0.75
CA ASP A 135 15.42 -4.39 0.02
C ASP A 135 14.91 -4.04 1.42
N LEU A 136 15.54 -3.07 2.10
CA LEU A 136 15.06 -2.57 3.38
C LEU A 136 13.67 -1.96 3.28
N THR A 137 13.38 -1.28 2.17
CA THR A 137 12.08 -0.68 1.90
C THR A 137 11.05 -1.75 1.53
N ILE A 138 11.41 -2.68 0.63
CA ILE A 138 10.58 -3.82 0.23
C ILE A 138 10.18 -4.67 1.45
N ARG A 139 11.11 -4.97 2.37
CA ARG A 139 10.81 -5.71 3.61
C ARG A 139 9.72 -5.05 4.46
N LYS A 140 9.62 -3.72 4.46
CA LYS A 140 8.55 -2.99 5.17
C LYS A 140 7.19 -3.18 4.48
N PHE A 141 7.18 -3.26 3.15
CA PHE A 141 5.98 -3.55 2.37
C PHE A 141 5.53 -5.01 2.51
N GLN A 142 6.47 -5.94 2.58
CA GLN A 142 6.21 -7.38 2.75
C GLN A 142 5.67 -7.75 4.15
N HIS A 143 5.58 -6.81 5.09
CA HIS A 143 4.92 -7.07 6.37
C HIS A 143 3.45 -7.50 6.14
N ILE A 144 3.04 -8.61 6.75
CA ILE A 144 1.78 -9.31 6.43
C ILE A 144 0.52 -8.42 6.49
N VAL A 145 0.51 -7.42 7.39
CA VAL A 145 -0.60 -6.47 7.50
C VAL A 145 -0.65 -5.52 6.31
N SER A 146 0.51 -5.05 5.86
CA SER A 146 0.65 -4.22 4.66
C SER A 146 0.22 -5.03 3.44
N MET A 147 0.77 -6.23 3.25
CA MET A 147 0.39 -7.15 2.17
C MET A 147 -1.11 -7.43 2.12
N ARG A 148 -1.78 -7.59 3.27
CA ARG A 148 -3.23 -7.78 3.31
C ARG A 148 -3.98 -6.56 2.76
N GLY A 149 -3.59 -5.35 3.15
CA GLY A 149 -4.18 -4.13 2.60
C GLY A 149 -3.89 -3.97 1.10
N MET A 150 -2.70 -4.40 0.67
CA MET A 150 -2.27 -4.35 -0.73
C MET A 150 -3.09 -5.30 -1.60
N ILE A 151 -3.16 -6.58 -1.23
CA ILE A 151 -3.98 -7.58 -1.92
C ILE A 151 -5.42 -7.06 -2.04
N MET A 152 -5.98 -6.55 -0.94
CA MET A 152 -7.34 -6.01 -0.93
C MET A 152 -7.52 -4.84 -1.91
N ASN A 153 -6.57 -3.90 -1.98
CA ASN A 153 -6.62 -2.79 -2.93
C ASN A 153 -6.55 -3.26 -4.39
N GLU A 154 -5.58 -4.11 -4.72
CA GLU A 154 -5.37 -4.56 -6.10
C GLU A 154 -6.51 -5.47 -6.58
N THR A 155 -7.00 -6.40 -5.75
CA THR A 155 -8.12 -7.27 -6.13
C THR A 155 -9.40 -6.48 -6.36
N SER A 156 -9.65 -5.41 -5.58
CA SER A 156 -10.84 -4.58 -5.79
C SER A 156 -10.80 -3.84 -7.13
N SER A 157 -9.62 -3.40 -7.58
CA SER A 157 -9.45 -2.83 -8.92
C SER A 157 -9.67 -3.88 -10.02
N LEU A 158 -9.11 -5.08 -9.84
CA LEU A 158 -9.28 -6.18 -10.79
C LEU A 158 -10.73 -6.65 -10.89
N ASP A 159 -11.47 -6.69 -9.78
CA ASP A 159 -12.89 -7.02 -9.77
C ASP A 159 -13.72 -6.02 -10.60
N ILE A 160 -13.40 -4.72 -10.50
CA ILE A 160 -14.06 -3.68 -11.32
C ILE A 160 -13.73 -3.89 -12.80
N GLN A 161 -12.46 -4.08 -13.14
CA GLN A 161 -12.04 -4.36 -14.52
C GLN A 161 -12.73 -5.60 -15.09
N MET A 162 -12.91 -6.64 -14.28
CA MET A 162 -13.62 -7.86 -14.68
C MET A 162 -15.08 -7.56 -15.02
N ILE A 163 -15.78 -6.78 -14.19
CA ILE A 163 -17.17 -6.37 -14.45
C ILE A 163 -17.27 -5.47 -15.68
N ASP A 164 -16.32 -4.56 -15.88
CA ASP A 164 -16.28 -3.70 -17.06
C ASP A 164 -16.12 -4.53 -18.34
N ILE A 165 -15.22 -5.53 -18.34
CA ILE A 165 -15.04 -6.46 -19.47
C ILE A 165 -16.32 -7.25 -19.73
N ILE A 166 -16.97 -7.78 -18.70
CA ILE A 166 -18.25 -8.50 -18.84
C ILE A 166 -19.32 -7.57 -19.42
N SER A 167 -19.40 -6.33 -18.94
CA SER A 167 -20.39 -5.34 -19.41
C SER A 167 -20.15 -4.94 -20.87
N MET A 168 -18.89 -4.78 -21.27
CA MET A 168 -18.50 -4.56 -22.68
C MET A 168 -18.89 -5.76 -23.54
N ALA A 169 -18.66 -6.99 -23.06
CA ALA A 169 -19.05 -8.20 -23.78
C ALA A 169 -20.58 -8.30 -23.95
N MET A 170 -21.36 -7.98 -22.92
CA MET A 170 -22.83 -7.96 -22.98
C MET A 170 -23.39 -6.91 -23.94
N SER A 171 -22.65 -5.82 -24.16
CA SER A 171 -23.04 -4.74 -25.08
C SER A 171 -22.62 -5.01 -26.53
N ASN A 172 -21.82 -6.07 -26.78
CA ASN A 172 -21.36 -6.43 -28.11
C ASN A 172 -22.38 -7.33 -28.80
N GLU A 173 -23.00 -6.83 -29.88
CA GLU A 173 -24.04 -7.55 -30.64
C GLU A 173 -23.57 -8.92 -31.21
N ASN A 174 -22.26 -9.13 -31.35
CA ASN A 174 -21.70 -10.40 -31.80
C ASN A 174 -21.59 -11.45 -30.70
N ILE A 175 -21.69 -11.06 -29.43
CA ILE A 175 -21.62 -11.95 -28.28
C ILE A 175 -23.03 -12.17 -27.76
N LYS A 176 -23.52 -13.40 -27.90
CA LYS A 176 -24.86 -13.77 -27.44
C LYS A 176 -24.88 -13.90 -25.92
N ASN A 177 -25.89 -13.32 -25.28
CA ASN A 177 -26.06 -13.40 -23.82
C ASN A 177 -26.16 -14.86 -23.34
N GLU A 178 -26.78 -15.73 -24.13
CA GLU A 178 -26.91 -17.16 -23.80
C GLU A 178 -25.54 -17.84 -23.63
N VAL A 179 -24.52 -17.40 -24.37
CA VAL A 179 -23.14 -17.93 -24.23
C VAL A 179 -22.51 -17.47 -22.92
N LEU A 180 -22.84 -16.27 -22.45
CA LEU A 180 -22.31 -15.70 -21.21
C LEU A 180 -23.01 -16.25 -19.97
N SER A 181 -24.31 -16.55 -20.08
CA SER A 181 -25.15 -16.98 -18.96
C SER A 181 -25.32 -18.50 -18.85
N ASP A 182 -24.78 -19.27 -19.79
CA ASP A 182 -24.96 -20.73 -19.85
C ASP A 182 -24.52 -21.38 -18.53
N GLY A 183 -25.40 -22.15 -17.91
CA GLY A 183 -25.18 -22.80 -16.61
C GLY A 183 -25.11 -21.88 -15.39
N ILE A 184 -24.76 -20.59 -15.53
CA ILE A 184 -24.56 -19.67 -14.39
C ILE A 184 -25.83 -19.52 -13.52
N PHE A 185 -27.00 -19.38 -14.14
CA PHE A 185 -28.25 -19.26 -13.38
C PHE A 185 -28.57 -20.54 -12.60
N ASP A 186 -28.34 -21.71 -13.19
CA ASP A 186 -28.58 -23.00 -12.54
C ASP A 186 -27.58 -23.23 -11.40
N GLU A 187 -26.30 -22.90 -11.59
CA GLU A 187 -25.28 -22.97 -10.54
C GLU A 187 -25.61 -22.06 -9.35
N ILE A 188 -26.08 -20.84 -9.60
CA ILE A 188 -26.52 -19.93 -8.53
C ILE A 188 -27.71 -20.53 -7.79
N ASN A 189 -28.71 -21.05 -8.50
CA ASN A 189 -29.89 -21.67 -7.90
C ASN A 189 -29.52 -22.88 -7.04
N ASP A 190 -28.67 -23.77 -7.55
CA ASP A 190 -28.21 -24.96 -6.84
C ASP A 190 -27.41 -24.59 -5.58
N HIS A 191 -26.53 -23.59 -5.69
CA HIS A 191 -25.78 -23.08 -4.56
C HIS A 191 -26.74 -22.54 -3.47
N LEU A 192 -27.73 -21.71 -3.83
CA LEU A 192 -28.72 -21.19 -2.88
C LEU A 192 -29.58 -22.30 -2.26
N ALA A 193 -30.02 -23.28 -3.05
CA ALA A 193 -30.78 -24.43 -2.57
C ALA A 193 -29.98 -25.25 -1.56
N SER A 194 -28.69 -25.47 -1.79
CA SER A 194 -27.80 -26.18 -0.87
C SER A 194 -27.68 -25.44 0.47
N LYS A 195 -27.56 -24.11 0.45
CA LYS A 195 -27.48 -23.27 1.63
C LYS A 195 -28.77 -23.27 2.44
N THR A 196 -29.92 -23.26 1.78
CA THR A 196 -31.23 -23.37 2.45
C THR A 196 -31.36 -24.70 3.19
N LYS A 197 -31.01 -25.82 2.53
CA LYS A 197 -31.00 -27.15 3.17
C LYS A 197 -30.05 -27.18 4.39
N PHE A 198 -28.90 -26.54 4.29
CA PHE A 198 -27.95 -26.42 5.40
C PHE A 198 -28.56 -25.66 6.60
N ILE A 199 -29.21 -24.51 6.37
CA ILE A 199 -29.89 -23.73 7.41
C ILE A 199 -30.96 -24.58 8.11
N GLU A 200 -31.80 -25.26 7.33
CA GLU A 200 -32.84 -26.14 7.87
C GLU A 200 -32.25 -27.26 8.74
N SER A 201 -31.13 -27.86 8.31
CA SER A 201 -30.45 -28.89 9.08
C SER A 201 -29.94 -28.36 10.42
N CYS A 202 -29.37 -27.15 10.44
CA CYS A 202 -28.89 -26.51 11.66
C CYS A 202 -30.05 -26.19 12.61
N LYS A 203 -31.17 -25.71 12.07
CA LYS A 203 -32.39 -25.43 12.86
C LYS A 203 -33.00 -26.69 13.46
N LYS A 204 -33.13 -27.77 12.68
CA LYS A 204 -33.64 -29.07 13.14
C LYS A 204 -32.78 -29.67 14.26
N ALA A 205 -31.46 -29.51 14.15
CA ALA A 205 -30.50 -29.98 15.15
C ALA A 205 -30.29 -29.00 16.32
N ASN A 206 -30.96 -27.85 16.35
CA ASN A 206 -30.73 -26.74 17.28
C ASN A 206 -29.24 -26.34 17.40
N ASN A 207 -28.49 -26.40 16.30
CA ASN A 207 -27.05 -26.18 16.28
C ASN A 207 -26.69 -24.84 15.63
N PHE A 208 -26.91 -23.76 16.37
CA PHE A 208 -26.55 -22.41 15.90
C PHE A 208 -25.04 -22.24 15.69
N HIS A 209 -24.20 -22.88 16.52
CA HIS A 209 -22.75 -22.83 16.38
C HIS A 209 -22.25 -23.37 15.03
N LYS A 210 -22.94 -24.36 14.44
CA LYS A 210 -22.62 -24.85 13.10
C LYS A 210 -22.89 -23.79 12.03
N LEU A 211 -23.96 -23.01 12.17
CA LEU A 211 -24.30 -21.92 11.26
C LEU A 211 -23.25 -20.80 11.32
N THR A 212 -22.71 -20.47 12.51
CA THR A 212 -21.76 -19.36 12.66
C THR A 212 -20.41 -19.57 11.99
N LYS A 213 -20.10 -20.81 11.57
CA LYS A 213 -18.89 -21.16 10.82
C LYS A 213 -18.99 -20.87 9.32
N ASP A 214 -20.20 -20.71 8.78
CA ASP A 214 -20.41 -20.37 7.38
C ASP A 214 -20.36 -18.84 7.21
N ASN A 215 -19.26 -18.30 6.68
CA ASN A 215 -19.08 -16.84 6.53
C ASN A 215 -20.00 -16.20 5.48
N TYR A 216 -20.52 -16.97 4.54
CA TYR A 216 -21.47 -16.47 3.53
C TYR A 216 -22.84 -16.27 4.17
N LEU A 217 -23.33 -17.25 4.92
CA LEU A 217 -24.63 -17.17 5.61
C LEU A 217 -24.57 -16.34 6.88
N PHE A 218 -23.52 -16.48 7.67
CA PHE A 218 -23.29 -15.72 8.90
C PHE A 218 -22.43 -14.49 8.61
N SER A 219 -22.98 -13.61 7.77
CA SER A 219 -22.37 -12.37 7.32
C SER A 219 -22.08 -11.40 8.49
N SER A 220 -21.37 -10.31 8.20
CA SER A 220 -21.09 -9.28 9.21
C SER A 220 -22.36 -8.77 9.89
N ASP A 221 -23.46 -8.56 9.14
CA ASP A 221 -24.73 -8.08 9.72
C ASP A 221 -25.34 -9.06 10.73
N PHE A 222 -25.32 -10.37 10.43
CA PHE A 222 -25.80 -11.37 11.37
C PHE A 222 -24.90 -11.49 12.60
N LYS A 223 -23.58 -11.32 12.45
CA LYS A 223 -22.64 -11.23 13.57
C LYS A 223 -22.98 -10.04 14.48
N ILE A 224 -23.24 -8.86 13.92
CA ILE A 224 -23.65 -7.66 14.67
C ILE A 224 -24.97 -7.87 15.41
N ARG A 225 -26.00 -8.39 14.73
CA ARG A 225 -27.30 -8.68 15.37
C ARG A 225 -27.17 -9.68 16.52
N THR A 226 -26.36 -10.72 16.32
CA THR A 226 -26.10 -11.72 17.37
C THR A 226 -25.36 -11.10 18.55
N LEU A 227 -24.37 -10.24 18.30
CA LEU A 227 -23.67 -9.48 19.34
C LEU A 227 -24.63 -8.56 20.11
N SER A 228 -25.52 -7.85 19.42
CA SER A 228 -26.55 -7.01 20.04
C SER A 228 -27.42 -7.81 21.02
N ASN A 229 -27.91 -8.97 20.57
CA ASN A 229 -28.72 -9.86 21.41
C ASN A 229 -27.93 -10.36 22.63
N LEU A 230 -26.65 -10.71 22.44
CA LEU A 230 -25.77 -11.13 23.52
C LEU A 230 -25.57 -10.01 24.55
N LEU A 231 -25.23 -8.79 24.11
CA LEU A 231 -25.01 -7.63 24.98
C LEU A 231 -26.26 -7.31 25.80
N GLN A 232 -27.45 -7.38 25.18
CA GLN A 232 -28.72 -7.22 25.87
C GLN A 232 -28.95 -8.31 26.92
N PHE A 233 -28.66 -9.57 26.58
CA PHE A 233 -28.86 -10.70 27.47
C PHE A 233 -27.99 -10.61 28.74
N ILE A 234 -26.71 -10.24 28.58
CA ILE A 234 -25.77 -10.13 29.71
C ILE A 234 -25.84 -8.76 30.44
N GLY A 235 -26.70 -7.84 30.00
CA GLY A 235 -26.90 -6.54 30.64
C GLY A 235 -25.74 -5.54 30.48
N VAL A 236 -24.96 -5.65 29.40
CA VAL A 236 -23.86 -4.72 29.09
C VAL A 236 -24.32 -3.66 28.07
N GLU A 237 -23.74 -2.46 28.13
CA GLU A 237 -24.01 -1.38 27.18
C GLU A 237 -23.84 -1.86 25.72
N ASN A 238 -24.85 -1.60 24.89
CA ASN A 238 -24.88 -2.10 23.53
C ASN A 238 -24.05 -1.21 22.59
N PHE A 239 -22.83 -1.66 22.26
CA PHE A 239 -21.95 -1.00 21.30
C PHE A 239 -22.04 -1.57 19.87
N SER A 240 -22.93 -2.54 19.61
CA SER A 240 -22.96 -3.28 18.33
C SER A 240 -23.28 -2.40 17.13
N GLN A 241 -24.21 -1.46 17.27
CA GLN A 241 -24.59 -0.52 16.20
C GLN A 241 -23.46 0.47 15.91
N SER A 242 -22.87 1.08 16.94
CA SER A 242 -21.71 1.97 16.76
C SER A 242 -20.52 1.24 16.13
N TYR A 243 -20.25 -0.01 16.52
CA TYR A 243 -19.22 -0.83 15.88
C TYR A 243 -19.53 -1.11 14.40
N LYS A 244 -20.80 -1.32 14.05
CA LYS A 244 -21.23 -1.44 12.65
C LYS A 244 -20.91 -0.16 11.87
N ASP A 245 -21.29 0.99 12.40
CA ASP A 245 -21.17 2.26 11.68
C ASP A 245 -19.72 2.76 11.61
N GLU A 246 -18.96 2.57 12.68
CA GLU A 246 -17.61 3.12 12.81
C GLU A 246 -16.49 2.17 12.35
N ILE A 247 -16.75 0.85 12.27
CA ILE A 247 -15.74 -0.13 11.83
C ILE A 247 -16.19 -0.89 10.59
N ILE A 248 -17.36 -1.54 10.64
CA ILE A 248 -17.82 -2.42 9.54
C ILE A 248 -18.08 -1.62 8.27
N ALA A 249 -18.78 -0.50 8.38
CA ALA A 249 -19.08 0.37 7.24
C ALA A 249 -17.80 0.96 6.63
N ILE A 250 -16.86 1.43 7.46
CA ILE A 250 -15.57 1.95 6.99
C ILE A 250 -14.79 0.84 6.27
N ARG A 251 -14.66 -0.35 6.88
CA ARG A 251 -13.97 -1.50 6.28
C ARG A 251 -14.60 -1.94 4.95
N ASN A 252 -15.93 -1.88 4.82
CA ASN A 252 -16.61 -2.16 3.56
C ASN A 252 -16.33 -1.08 2.51
N LYS A 253 -16.28 0.20 2.90
CA LYS A 253 -15.89 1.28 1.99
C LYS A 253 -14.47 1.06 1.47
N PHE A 254 -13.51 0.73 2.34
CA PHE A 254 -12.14 0.38 1.93
C PHE A 254 -12.07 -0.83 1.00
N ALA A 255 -12.97 -1.82 1.16
CA ALA A 255 -13.02 -3.01 0.31
C ALA A 255 -13.47 -2.73 -1.12
N HIS A 256 -14.18 -1.64 -1.34
CA HIS A 256 -14.79 -1.30 -2.62
C HIS A 256 -14.46 0.12 -3.05
N ALA A 257 -13.38 0.67 -2.49
CA ALA A 257 -12.91 1.99 -2.85
C ALA A 257 -11.77 1.86 -3.86
N VAL A 258 -11.77 2.75 -4.84
CA VAL A 258 -10.67 2.89 -5.80
C VAL A 258 -9.90 4.15 -5.44
N LEU A 259 -8.57 4.04 -5.42
CA LEU A 259 -7.69 5.19 -5.31
C LEU A 259 -7.74 5.98 -6.61
N LEU A 260 -8.15 7.24 -6.55
CA LEU A 260 -8.17 8.18 -7.66
C LEU A 260 -7.31 9.38 -7.33
N GLN A 261 -6.83 10.05 -8.37
CA GLN A 261 -6.10 11.30 -8.27
C GLN A 261 -6.92 12.41 -8.92
N ASP A 262 -7.01 13.56 -8.25
CA ASP A 262 -7.58 14.78 -8.80
C ASP A 262 -6.65 15.35 -9.89
N GLU A 263 -7.18 15.60 -11.10
CA GLU A 263 -6.38 16.08 -12.24
C GLU A 263 -5.88 17.53 -12.06
N GLU A 264 -6.59 18.37 -11.31
CA GLU A 264 -6.20 19.77 -11.11
C GLU A 264 -5.25 19.93 -9.92
N THR A 265 -5.49 19.20 -8.83
CA THR A 265 -4.72 19.37 -7.58
C THR A 265 -3.69 18.26 -7.35
N GLY A 266 -3.67 17.20 -8.16
CA GLY A 266 -2.81 16.03 -7.97
C GLY A 266 -3.13 15.22 -6.70
N ARG A 267 -4.29 15.45 -6.08
CA ARG A 267 -4.64 14.92 -4.76
C ARG A 267 -5.20 13.51 -4.86
N GLU A 268 -4.63 12.59 -4.10
CA GLU A 268 -5.15 11.22 -4.00
C GLU A 268 -6.35 11.14 -3.03
N TYR A 269 -7.40 10.41 -3.42
CA TYR A 269 -8.57 10.13 -2.58
C TYR A 269 -9.20 8.79 -2.95
N PHE A 270 -9.96 8.20 -2.04
CA PHE A 270 -10.69 6.97 -2.30
C PHE A 270 -12.12 7.29 -2.72
N LYS A 271 -12.53 6.81 -3.89
CA LYS A 271 -13.92 6.92 -4.37
C LYS A 271 -14.70 5.65 -4.06
N HIS A 272 -15.88 5.79 -3.46
CA HIS A 272 -16.82 4.69 -3.23
C HIS A 272 -18.22 5.10 -3.71
N GLY A 273 -18.62 4.62 -4.89
CA GLY A 273 -19.83 5.11 -5.58
C GLY A 273 -19.69 6.57 -6.03
N ASP A 274 -20.79 7.35 -6.01
CA ASP A 274 -20.79 8.76 -6.41
C ASP A 274 -20.20 9.70 -5.35
N THR A 275 -20.05 9.23 -4.11
CA THR A 275 -19.47 10.00 -3.01
C THR A 275 -18.01 9.64 -2.83
N GLY A 276 -17.10 10.56 -3.15
CA GLY A 276 -15.70 10.46 -2.74
C GLY A 276 -15.57 10.58 -1.22
N LEU A 277 -14.76 9.72 -0.60
CA LEU A 277 -14.38 9.87 0.80
C LEU A 277 -12.89 10.18 0.87
N THR A 278 -12.54 11.37 1.36
CA THR A 278 -11.15 11.70 1.64
C THR A 278 -10.68 10.94 2.87
N PHE A 279 -9.61 10.18 2.72
CA PHE A 279 -8.87 9.60 3.82
C PHE A 279 -7.65 10.45 4.11
N ASP A 280 -7.82 11.45 4.97
CA ASP A 280 -6.73 12.26 5.49
C ASP A 280 -6.14 11.65 6.78
N GLU A 281 -5.09 12.28 7.29
CA GLU A 281 -4.41 11.84 8.50
C GLU A 281 -5.36 11.81 9.72
N GLU A 282 -6.26 12.80 9.83
CA GLU A 282 -7.19 12.91 10.95
C GLU A 282 -8.26 11.81 10.93
N LEU A 283 -8.81 11.47 9.75
CA LEU A 283 -9.70 10.32 9.60
C LEU A 283 -8.97 9.02 9.89
N CYS A 284 -7.75 8.84 9.40
CA CYS A 284 -6.93 7.66 9.69
C CYS A 284 -6.65 7.51 11.19
N LYS A 285 -6.37 8.62 11.87
CA LYS A 285 -6.17 8.67 13.32
C LYS A 285 -7.46 8.37 14.08
N LYS A 286 -8.60 8.88 13.63
CA LYS A 286 -9.92 8.54 14.19
C LYS A 286 -10.20 7.04 14.08
N ILE A 287 -10.03 6.46 12.89
CA ILE A 287 -10.24 5.02 12.65
C ILE A 287 -9.36 4.19 13.60
N ARG A 288 -8.07 4.55 13.75
CA ARG A 288 -7.17 3.86 14.69
C ARG A 288 -7.67 3.94 16.14
N LYS A 289 -8.15 5.11 16.59
CA LYS A 289 -8.74 5.27 17.93
C LYS A 289 -10.01 4.45 18.11
N ASP A 290 -10.89 4.43 17.11
CA ASP A 290 -12.12 3.64 17.13
C ASP A 290 -11.81 2.14 17.24
N ILE A 291 -10.86 1.64 16.43
CA ILE A 291 -10.38 0.25 16.52
C ILE A 291 -9.89 -0.08 17.93
N MET A 292 -9.10 0.80 18.55
CA MET A 292 -8.58 0.57 19.91
C MET A 292 -9.69 0.56 20.96
N ARG A 293 -10.67 1.46 20.85
CA ARG A 293 -11.85 1.47 21.73
C ARG A 293 -12.62 0.16 21.62
N TYR A 294 -12.95 -0.30 20.41
CA TYR A 294 -13.71 -1.54 20.25
C TYR A 294 -12.92 -2.79 20.64
N LYS A 295 -11.60 -2.83 20.41
CA LYS A 295 -10.73 -3.90 20.95
C LYS A 295 -10.87 -3.98 22.47
N LYS A 296 -10.85 -2.84 23.16
CA LYS A 296 -11.08 -2.79 24.60
C LYS A 296 -12.49 -3.29 24.97
N ASN A 297 -13.54 -2.81 24.30
CA ASN A 297 -14.91 -3.28 24.55
C ASN A 297 -15.05 -4.80 24.40
N PHE A 298 -14.42 -5.41 23.39
CA PHE A 298 -14.43 -6.86 23.22
C PHE A 298 -13.65 -7.61 24.30
N VAL A 299 -12.53 -7.06 24.78
CA VAL A 299 -11.77 -7.66 25.90
C VAL A 299 -12.58 -7.59 27.19
N ASP A 300 -13.18 -6.44 27.47
CA ASP A 300 -14.01 -6.20 28.66
C ASP A 300 -15.29 -7.06 28.66
N LEU A 301 -15.74 -7.51 27.48
CA LEU A 301 -16.87 -8.43 27.33
C LEU A 301 -16.57 -9.88 27.77
N ILE A 302 -15.30 -10.32 27.67
CA ILE A 302 -14.92 -11.73 27.90
C ILE A 302 -15.31 -12.23 29.30
N PRO A 303 -15.05 -11.51 30.40
CA PRO A 303 -15.45 -11.93 31.74
C PRO A 303 -16.96 -12.14 31.89
N HIS A 304 -17.78 -11.25 31.33
CA HIS A 304 -19.24 -11.34 31.40
C HIS A 304 -19.82 -12.56 30.68
N VAL A 305 -19.13 -13.04 29.65
CA VAL A 305 -19.53 -14.26 28.92
C VAL A 305 -19.04 -15.52 29.61
N LYS A 306 -17.96 -15.44 30.39
CA LYS A 306 -17.37 -16.58 31.12
C LYS A 306 -17.92 -16.74 32.55
N SER A 307 -18.56 -15.72 33.12
CA SER A 307 -19.02 -15.75 34.51
C SER A 307 -20.27 -16.60 34.76
N ASP A 308 -20.94 -17.07 33.70
CA ASP A 308 -22.17 -17.90 33.77
C ASP A 308 -21.94 -19.35 33.27
N SER A 309 -20.71 -19.86 33.30
CA SER A 309 -20.39 -21.27 33.01
C SER A 309 -19.86 -22.02 34.22
#